data_AF-A0A359B492-F1
#
_entry.id   AF-A0A359B492-F1
#
_cell.length_a   1.000
_cell.length_b   1.000
_cell.length_c   1.000
_cell.angle_alpha   90.00
_cell.angle_beta   90.00
_cell.angle_gamma   90.00
#
_symmetry.space_group_name_H-M   'P 1'
#
loop_
_entity.id
_entity.type
_entity.pdbx_description
1 polymer ?
#
loop_
_entity_poly.entity_id
_entity_poly.type
_entity_poly.pdbx_seq_one_letter_code
_entity_poly.pdbx_strand_id
1 'polypeptide(L)' 'MLKKIFDYFFGWELTYSTQSVEDYARFIGKLMDAGIKYRSNLVNQGDSHRGGLGQFTTYEVLVKKEDMYKLNEVSHFN' A
#
# COMPACT_ATOMS: atom_id res chain seq x y z
N MET A 1 -22.33 -2.98 -12.50
CA MET A 1 -21.51 -2.40 -11.40
C MET A 1 -20.28 -3.24 -11.07
N LEU A 2 -20.33 -4.59 -11.13
CA LEU A 2 -19.15 -5.47 -10.94
C LEU A 2 -17.95 -5.13 -11.84
N LYS A 3 -18.17 -4.73 -13.10
CA LYS A 3 -17.11 -4.37 -14.05
C LYS A 3 -16.19 -3.23 -13.55
N LYS A 4 -16.76 -2.24 -12.85
CA LYS A 4 -15.98 -1.11 -12.29
C LYS A 4 -15.09 -1.53 -11.12
N ILE A 5 -15.51 -2.52 -10.32
CA ILE A 5 -14.71 -3.05 -9.20
C ILE A 5 -13.54 -3.85 -9.76
N PHE A 6 -13.78 -4.70 -10.77
CA PHE A 6 -12.70 -5.42 -11.44
C PHE A 6 -11.70 -4.48 -12.12
N ASP A 7 -12.15 -3.46 -12.84
CA ASP A 7 -11.24 -2.45 -13.43
C ASP A 7 -10.44 -1.67 -12.36
N TYR A 8 -10.97 -1.54 -11.14
CA TYR A 8 -10.29 -0.90 -10.02
C TYR A 8 -9.18 -1.78 -9.40
N PHE A 9 -9.27 -3.11 -9.55
CA PHE A 9 -8.30 -4.10 -9.06
C PHE A 9 -7.35 -4.62 -10.15
N PHE A 10 -7.74 -4.63 -11.43
CA PHE A 10 -6.97 -5.23 -12.54
C PHE A 10 -5.66 -4.52 -12.92
N GLY A 11 -5.25 -3.50 -12.18
CA GLY A 11 -4.04 -2.76 -12.45
C GLY A 11 -3.28 -2.29 -11.23
N TRP A 12 -3.68 -2.65 -10.01
CA TRP A 12 -2.99 -2.23 -8.78
C TRP A 12 -2.48 -3.45 -8.04
N GLU A 13 -1.21 -3.43 -7.70
CA GLU A 13 -0.48 -4.54 -7.07
C GLU A 13 0.01 -4.09 -5.70
N LEU A 14 -0.13 -4.93 -4.68
CA LEU A 14 0.40 -4.65 -3.35
C LEU A 14 1.92 -4.71 -3.40
N THR A 15 2.58 -3.62 -3.01
CA THR A 15 4.05 -3.47 -3.13
C THR A 15 4.75 -3.30 -1.79
N TYR A 16 4.05 -2.77 -0.79
CA TYR A 16 4.59 -2.57 0.53
C TYR A 16 3.50 -2.68 1.57
N SER A 17 3.83 -3.27 2.73
CA SER A 17 2.92 -3.42 3.87
C SER A 17 3.72 -3.27 5.15
N THR A 18 3.28 -2.39 6.05
CA THR A 18 3.96 -2.12 7.31
C THR A 18 2.97 -1.68 8.39
N GLN A 19 3.31 -1.90 9.65
CA GLN A 19 2.60 -1.31 10.80
C GLN A 19 3.30 -0.06 11.34
N SER A 20 4.50 0.25 10.83
CA SER A 20 5.27 1.44 11.16
C SER A 20 4.83 2.62 10.28
N VAL A 21 4.28 3.67 10.89
CA VAL A 21 3.91 4.90 10.19
C VAL A 21 5.13 5.58 9.56
N GLU A 22 6.29 5.44 10.18
CA GLU A 22 7.55 6.02 9.71
C GLU A 22 8.00 5.32 8.42
N ASP A 23 8.01 3.99 8.41
CA ASP A 23 8.39 3.23 7.21
C ASP A 23 7.41 3.46 6.06
N TYR A 24 6.12 3.54 6.39
CA TYR A 24 5.08 3.93 5.44
C TYR A 24 5.36 5.31 4.83
N ALA A 25 5.62 6.32 5.66
CA ALA A 25 5.92 7.67 5.22
C ALA A 25 7.19 7.74 4.34
N ARG A 26 8.25 7.01 4.73
CA ARG A 26 9.48 6.91 3.92
C ARG A 26 9.21 6.27 2.56
N PHE A 27 8.43 5.19 2.53
CA PHE A 27 8.14 4.48 1.29
C PHE A 27 7.31 5.34 0.32
N ILE A 28 6.24 5.99 0.79
CA ILE A 28 5.44 6.88 -0.06
C ILE A 28 6.24 8.09 -0.56
N GLY A 29 7.15 8.64 0.26
CA GLY A 29 8.04 9.73 -0.14
C GLY A 29 8.88 9.35 -1.37
N LYS A 30 9.46 8.14 -1.36
CA LYS A 30 10.21 7.62 -2.52
C LYS A 30 9.34 7.49 -3.78
N LEU A 31 8.09 7.04 -3.64
CA LEU A 31 7.16 6.94 -4.78
C LEU A 31 6.82 8.32 -5.34
N MET A 32 6.63 9.32 -4.46
CA MET A 32 6.37 10.70 -4.85
C MET A 32 7.57 11.30 -5.60
N ASP A 33 8.78 11.11 -5.07
CA ASP A 33 10.02 11.60 -5.69
C ASP A 33 10.24 10.98 -7.09
N ALA A 34 9.85 9.71 -7.26
CA ALA A 34 9.92 8.99 -8.53
C ALA A 34 8.73 9.26 -9.48
N GLY A 35 7.75 10.06 -9.08
CA GLY A 35 6.54 10.30 -9.87
C GLY A 35 5.65 9.07 -10.06
N ILE A 36 5.77 8.07 -9.19
CA ILE A 36 5.00 6.82 -9.24
C ILE A 36 3.66 7.03 -8.52
N LYS A 37 2.56 6.74 -9.22
CA LYS A 37 1.23 6.82 -8.63
C LYS A 37 1.01 5.64 -7.69
N TYR A 38 0.53 5.91 -6.49
CA TYR A 38 0.24 4.91 -5.47
C TYR A 38 -1.16 5.06 -4.88
N ARG A 39 -1.64 4.00 -4.24
CA ARG A 39 -2.82 3.99 -3.38
C ARG A 39 -2.44 3.46 -2.01
N SER A 40 -3.02 4.04 -0.97
CA SER A 40 -2.83 3.59 0.40
C SER A 40 -4.12 2.97 0.92
N ASN A 41 -4.02 1.79 1.50
CA ASN A 41 -5.09 1.16 2.27
C ASN A 41 -4.68 1.09 3.74
N LEU A 42 -5.64 1.36 4.61
CA LEU A 42 -5.50 1.20 6.06
C LEU A 42 -6.30 -0.03 6.47
N VAL A 43 -5.61 -1.09 6.85
CA VAL A 43 -6.23 -2.32 7.33
C VAL A 43 -6.16 -2.33 8.84
N ASN A 44 -7.29 -2.06 9.48
CA ASN A 44 -7.43 -2.17 10.92
C ASN A 44 -7.87 -3.59 11.26
N GLN A 45 -7.02 -4.35 11.96
CA GLN A 45 -7.44 -5.61 12.55
C GLN A 45 -7.77 -5.40 14.03
N GLY A 46 -9.05 -5.55 14.37
CA GLY A 46 -9.57 -5.45 15.73
C GLY A 46 -11.07 -5.75 15.76
N ASP A 47 -11.44 -6.83 16.42
CA ASP A 47 -12.83 -7.24 16.60
C ASP A 47 -13.50 -6.33 17.65
N SER A 48 -14.54 -5.60 17.26
CA SER A 48 -15.23 -4.63 18.12
C SER A 48 -16.04 -5.26 19.26
N HIS A 49 -16.07 -6.60 19.36
CA HIS A 49 -16.96 -7.33 20.26
C HIS A 49 -16.30 -7.95 21.49
N ARG A 50 -14.95 -7.95 21.61
CA ARG A 50 -14.29 -8.50 22.79
C ARG A 50 -13.08 -7.65 23.17
N GLY A 51 -13.25 -6.87 24.24
CA GLY A 51 -12.20 -6.03 24.81
C GLY A 51 -10.92 -6.83 25.07
N GLY A 52 -9.81 -6.31 24.58
CA GLY A 52 -8.48 -6.85 24.80
C GLY A 52 -7.99 -7.68 23.63
N LEU A 53 -7.33 -7.02 22.69
CA LEU A 53 -6.08 -7.38 22.02
C LEU A 53 -5.80 -6.26 20.99
N GLY A 54 -4.60 -5.71 20.98
CA GLY A 54 -4.24 -4.43 20.38
C GLY A 54 -4.84 -4.19 18.99
N GLN A 55 -5.41 -3.00 18.78
CA GLN A 55 -5.71 -2.54 17.44
C GLN A 55 -4.39 -2.33 16.72
N PHE A 56 -4.12 -3.14 15.70
CA PHE A 56 -2.97 -2.93 14.82
C PHE A 56 -3.49 -2.39 13.49
N THR A 57 -3.01 -1.20 13.13
CA THR A 57 -3.23 -0.60 11.82
C THR A 57 -2.08 -1.00 10.91
N THR A 58 -2.39 -1.76 9.87
CA THR A 58 -1.45 -2.06 8.79
C THR A 58 -1.68 -1.07 7.67
N TYR A 59 -0.61 -0.40 7.25
CA TYR A 59 -0.55 0.47 6.08
C TYR A 59 -0.11 -0.36 4.88
N GLU A 60 -0.97 -0.47 3.88
CA GLU A 60 -0.68 -1.15 2.61
C GLU A 60 -0.54 -0.11 1.50
N VAL A 61 0.49 -0.27 0.67
CA VAL A 61 0.73 0.59 -0.50
C VAL A 61 0.65 -0.24 -1.77
N LEU A 62 -0.24 0.18 -2.66
CA LEU A 62 -0.45 -0.43 -3.95
C LEU A 62 0.08 0.50 -5.05
N VAL A 63 0.79 -0.06 -6.01
CA VAL A 63 1.30 0.64 -7.19
C VAL A 63 0.66 0.04 -8.42
N LYS A 64 0.56 0.82 -9.49
CA LYS A 64 0.04 0.27 -10.73
C LYS A 64 0.98 -0.78 -11.31
N LYS A 65 0.43 -1.88 -11.82
CA LYS A 65 1.19 -2.94 -12.50
C LYS A 65 2.08 -2.40 -13.63
N GLU A 66 1.58 -1.41 -14.37
CA GLU A 66 2.31 -0.74 -15.45
C GLU A 66 3.52 0.07 -14.96
N ASP A 67 3.54 0.52 -13.70
CA ASP A 67 4.63 1.31 -13.10
C ASP A 67 5.57 0.45 -12.23
N MET A 68 5.35 -0.87 -12.14
CA MET A 68 6.18 -1.78 -11.34
C MET A 68 7.65 -1.83 -11.77
N TYR A 69 7.93 -1.62 -13.05
CA TYR A 69 9.33 -1.54 -13.53
C TYR A 69 10.06 -0.32 -12.95
N LYS A 70 9.38 0.84 -12.87
CA LYS A 70 9.93 2.05 -12.24
C LYS A 70 10.14 1.83 -10.76
N LEU A 71 9.22 1.13 -10.10
CA LEU A 71 9.38 0.76 -8.70
C LEU A 71 10.65 -0.07 -8.49
N ASN A 72 10.89 -1.07 -9.35
CA ASN A 72 12.10 -1.88 -9.26
C ASN A 72 13.37 -1.03 -9.37
N GLU A 73 13.42 -0.11 -10.33
CA GLU A 73 14.55 0.82 -10.51
C GLU A 73 14.82 1.69 -9.27
N VAL A 74 13.76 2.11 -8.57
CA VAL A 74 13.86 2.95 -7.35
C VAL A 74 14.12 2.12 -6.09
N SER A 75 13.66 0.86 -6.06
CA SER A 75 13.79 -0.06 -4.92
C SER A 75 15.15 -0.75 -4.83
N HIS A 76 15.98 -0.70 -5.89
CA HIS A 76 17.32 -1.28 -5.92
C HIS A 76 18.38 -0.54 -5.07
N PHE A 77 17.99 0.43 -4.26
CA PHE A 77 18.86 1.06 -3.27
C PHE A 77 18.73 0.39 -1.89
N ASN A 78 19.39 -0.76 -1.75
CA ASN A 78 19.82 -1.33 -0.47
C ASN A 78 21.31 -1.66 -0.57
#